data_AF-A0A9P4WP19-F1
#
_entry.id   AF-A0A9P4WP19-F1
#
_cell.length_a   1.000
_cell.length_b   1.000
_cell.length_c   1.000
_cell.angle_alpha   90.00
_cell.angle_beta   90.00
_cell.angle_gamma   90.00
#
_symmetry.space_group_name_H-M   'P 1'
#
loop_
_entity.id
_entity.type
_entity.pdbx_description
1 polymer ?
#
loop_
_entity_poly.entity_id
_entity_poly.type
_entity_poly.pdbx_seq_one_letter_code
_entity_poly.pdbx_strand_id
1 'polypeptide(L)'
;MAESTSVDAHSHNGYGEHHSPRPRKPTRIDFLKPQLSDEAEKQHLEAASGVSSGRTTPIPADAPPSVQAASSARRQIRAQQKRRMFPTIDYVGRVSHFDPDSDYHDFRGFFVLFWIGLAIMVITSMLRQVKETGYPFQIRQWNLFREKVWELGLVDGAMVGSTVVALPLQKLFLSGKGPLRWGQLGMAIQSVYQVIWLSFWCTYPFIRDWSWTAQVFFTLHLLAIFMKMHSYAFYNGHLSETLRRLNDLDHPEKASKAAAVRYPKPRTHLHEIPQSPSHSDPDAANQESLRQLREDLAFELSSPLGRVSYPENLNLYNWVDYIFCPTLCYELEYPRVAHIRPLEVFYKALAVFGCIFLMVITTEEFILPVLDESAIALHHSKGALDFSLILAETIGRLLFPFMITFLLTFLVIFEYILGAFAEITRFADRQFYADWWNSCDWLEFSREWNIPVHHFFRRHVYSASKNHLSRPLATLITFLISALAHELVMGCITRKFRGYGFFAMMLQMPIVMVQRSNMVLGLSMMCALYVLV
;
A
#
# COMPACT_ATOMS: atom_id res chain seq x y z
N MET A 1 53.99 11.93 -48.87
CA MET A 1 53.73 10.48 -48.79
C MET A 1 52.22 10.37 -48.59
N ALA A 2 51.45 10.13 -49.65
CA ALA A 2 51.23 8.79 -50.23
C ALA A 2 50.53 7.91 -49.18
N GLU A 3 49.20 7.85 -49.19
CA GLU A 3 48.36 6.81 -49.86
C GLU A 3 47.73 5.94 -48.75
N SER A 4 46.49 5.43 -48.83
CA SER A 4 45.37 5.65 -49.77
C SER A 4 44.06 5.06 -49.16
N THR A 5 42.91 5.33 -49.79
CA THR A 5 41.63 4.55 -49.76
C THR A 5 40.89 4.33 -48.41
N SER A 6 39.56 4.37 -48.29
CA SER A 6 38.41 4.77 -49.15
C SER A 6 37.16 4.77 -48.23
N VAL A 7 36.21 5.72 -48.22
CA VAL A 7 35.14 5.99 -49.23
C VAL A 7 34.47 4.68 -49.68
N ASP A 8 33.18 4.38 -49.54
CA ASP A 8 31.98 5.12 -49.07
C ASP A 8 30.97 4.07 -48.50
N ALA A 9 29.71 4.29 -48.07
CA ALA A 9 28.80 5.44 -48.00
C ALA A 9 27.72 5.18 -46.92
N HIS A 10 26.99 6.21 -46.45
CA HIS A 10 25.55 6.39 -46.76
C HIS A 10 24.87 7.57 -46.03
N SER A 11 24.39 8.52 -46.85
CA SER A 11 23.23 9.41 -46.65
C SER A 11 22.95 10.01 -45.25
N HIS A 12 23.33 11.27 -45.09
CA HIS A 12 22.48 12.24 -44.38
C HIS A 12 21.11 12.34 -45.06
N ASN A 13 20.03 12.23 -44.30
CA ASN A 13 18.81 13.02 -44.53
C ASN A 13 18.02 13.15 -43.22
N GLY A 14 17.48 14.35 -42.97
CA GLY A 14 16.98 14.73 -41.65
C GLY A 14 15.55 14.27 -41.35
N TYR A 15 15.37 13.77 -40.13
CA TYR A 15 14.15 13.87 -39.32
C TYR A 15 14.67 14.28 -37.93
N GLY A 16 14.25 15.38 -37.32
CA GLY A 16 12.84 15.65 -37.01
C GLY A 16 12.52 14.87 -35.74
N GLU A 17 12.79 15.47 -34.56
CA GLU A 17 12.37 14.93 -33.27
C GLU A 17 10.83 14.94 -33.20
N HIS A 18 10.24 13.90 -33.77
CA HIS A 18 8.84 13.59 -33.54
C HIS A 18 8.72 13.13 -32.08
N HIS A 19 8.27 14.03 -31.21
CA HIS A 19 7.59 13.68 -29.98
C HIS A 19 6.41 12.76 -30.35
N SER A 20 6.65 11.45 -30.37
CA SER A 20 5.61 10.46 -30.59
C SER A 20 4.65 10.52 -29.41
N PRO A 21 3.34 10.81 -29.60
CA PRO A 21 2.39 10.69 -28.51
C PRO A 21 2.41 9.23 -28.03
N ARG A 22 2.65 9.05 -26.73
CA ARG A 22 2.67 7.74 -26.05
C ARG A 22 1.43 6.94 -26.47
N PRO A 23 1.53 5.66 -26.88
CA PRO A 23 0.35 4.88 -27.21
C PRO A 23 -0.60 4.88 -26.02
N ARG A 24 -1.87 5.27 -26.25
CA ARG A 24 -2.93 5.18 -25.23
C ARG A 24 -2.86 3.79 -24.59
N LYS A 25 -2.78 3.70 -23.24
CA LYS A 25 -2.86 2.42 -22.50
C LYS A 25 -4.03 1.61 -23.11
N PRO A 26 -3.78 0.52 -23.86
CA PRO A 26 -4.84 -0.11 -24.61
C PRO A 26 -5.80 -0.78 -23.63
N THR A 27 -7.11 -0.50 -23.78
CA THR A 27 -8.19 -1.17 -23.02
C THR A 27 -8.38 -2.64 -23.40
N ARG A 28 -7.35 -3.26 -24.02
CA ARG A 28 -7.27 -4.65 -24.42
C ARG A 28 -5.91 -5.18 -24.00
N ILE A 29 -5.91 -6.12 -23.05
CA ILE A 29 -4.70 -6.77 -22.56
C ILE A 29 -4.28 -7.81 -23.60
N ASP A 30 -3.33 -7.47 -24.47
CA ASP A 30 -2.61 -8.45 -25.28
C ASP A 30 -1.17 -7.99 -25.58
N PHE A 31 -0.24 -8.92 -25.38
CA PHE A 31 1.18 -8.94 -25.80
C PHE A 31 2.01 -7.64 -25.78
N LEU A 32 2.67 -7.41 -24.64
CA LEU A 32 4.07 -6.98 -24.63
C LEU A 32 4.87 -7.95 -23.75
N LYS A 33 5.77 -8.72 -24.37
CA LYS A 33 6.96 -9.22 -23.67
C LYS A 33 7.82 -7.99 -23.34
N PRO A 34 8.31 -7.82 -22.12
CA PRO A 34 9.52 -7.02 -21.92
C PRO A 34 10.64 -7.74 -22.67
N GLN A 35 11.26 -7.10 -23.67
CA GLN A 35 12.65 -7.42 -23.99
C GLN A 35 13.49 -6.80 -22.86
N LEU A 36 13.60 -7.53 -21.76
CA LEU A 36 14.73 -7.35 -20.86
C LEU A 36 15.99 -7.67 -21.66
N SER A 37 16.97 -6.78 -21.62
CA SER A 37 18.29 -7.05 -22.15
C SER A 37 18.98 -8.08 -21.26
N ASP A 38 19.18 -9.29 -21.79
CA ASP A 38 19.86 -10.41 -21.11
C ASP A 38 21.29 -10.07 -20.60
N GLU A 39 21.85 -8.92 -21.00
CA GLU A 39 23.13 -8.41 -20.53
C GLU A 39 23.05 -7.68 -19.18
N ALA A 40 21.94 -6.98 -18.90
CA ALA A 40 21.77 -6.25 -17.64
C ALA A 40 21.55 -7.19 -16.44
N GLU A 41 20.80 -8.28 -16.64
CA GLU A 41 20.65 -9.32 -15.61
C GLU A 41 21.98 -10.06 -15.34
N LYS A 42 22.81 -10.30 -16.37
CA LYS A 42 24.12 -10.96 -16.17
C LYS A 42 25.08 -10.14 -15.32
N GLN A 43 25.20 -8.83 -15.54
CA GLN A 43 26.08 -7.98 -14.72
C GLN A 43 25.63 -7.92 -13.25
N HIS A 44 24.32 -7.94 -12.99
CA HIS A 44 23.80 -8.01 -11.61
C HIS A 44 23.95 -9.40 -10.96
N LEU A 45 23.92 -10.49 -11.74
CA LEU A 45 24.24 -11.83 -11.25
C LEU A 45 25.72 -12.01 -10.91
N GLU A 46 26.64 -11.43 -11.70
CA GLU A 46 28.08 -11.51 -11.40
C GLU A 46 28.47 -10.67 -10.18
N ALA A 47 27.88 -9.48 -9.99
CA ALA A 47 28.07 -8.67 -8.79
C ALA A 47 27.52 -9.33 -7.50
N ALA A 48 26.54 -10.24 -7.62
CA ALA A 48 25.97 -10.99 -6.49
C ALA A 48 26.81 -12.21 -6.06
N SER A 49 27.89 -12.56 -6.78
CA SER A 49 28.74 -13.73 -6.52
C SER A 49 29.51 -13.69 -5.20
N GLY A 50 29.62 -12.52 -4.54
CA GLY A 50 30.33 -12.34 -3.27
C GLY A 50 29.58 -12.80 -2.01
N VAL A 51 28.30 -13.20 -2.10
CA VAL A 51 27.50 -13.55 -0.92
C VAL A 51 27.72 -15.02 -0.50
N SER A 52 28.68 -15.21 0.40
CA SER A 52 28.91 -16.38 1.27
C SER A 52 28.05 -17.61 0.98
N SER A 53 28.70 -18.70 0.53
CA SER A 53 28.08 -20.01 0.37
C SER A 53 27.59 -20.57 1.71
N GLY A 54 26.36 -20.20 2.08
CA GLY A 54 25.71 -20.67 3.29
C GLY A 54 25.56 -22.19 3.24
N ARG A 55 26.42 -22.89 3.98
CA ARG A 55 26.36 -24.34 4.21
C ARG A 55 24.95 -24.69 4.72
N THR A 56 24.11 -25.21 3.83
CA THR A 56 22.95 -25.99 4.26
C THR A 56 23.50 -27.23 4.97
N THR A 57 23.27 -27.34 6.28
CA THR A 57 23.59 -28.54 7.05
C THR A 57 22.99 -29.77 6.35
N PRO A 58 23.78 -30.83 6.08
CA PRO A 58 23.24 -32.04 5.49
C PRO A 58 22.14 -32.58 6.40
N ILE A 59 20.95 -32.79 5.83
CA ILE A 59 19.83 -33.36 6.56
C ILE A 59 20.05 -34.88 6.60
N PRO A 60 19.88 -35.56 7.75
CA PRO A 60 19.96 -37.01 7.84
C PRO A 60 19.00 -37.69 6.85
N ALA A 61 19.41 -38.81 6.25
CA ALA A 61 18.56 -39.57 5.34
C ALA A 61 17.26 -40.05 6.02
N ASP A 62 17.30 -40.26 7.33
CA ASP A 62 16.18 -40.70 8.17
C ASP A 62 15.24 -39.55 8.61
N ALA A 63 15.46 -38.32 8.16
CA ALA A 63 14.60 -37.19 8.51
C ALA A 63 13.19 -37.34 7.90
N PRO A 64 12.11 -36.90 8.58
CA PRO A 64 10.74 -37.01 8.08
C PRO A 64 10.54 -36.40 6.69
N PRO A 65 9.63 -36.95 5.86
CA PRO A 65 9.35 -36.44 4.51
C PRO A 65 9.00 -34.94 4.47
N SER A 66 8.31 -34.42 5.49
CA SER A 66 8.07 -32.98 5.67
C SER A 66 9.36 -32.15 5.76
N VAL A 67 10.37 -32.60 6.49
CA VAL A 67 11.67 -31.93 6.66
C VAL A 67 12.50 -31.98 5.38
N GLN A 68 12.45 -33.11 4.67
CA GLN A 68 13.08 -33.23 3.35
C GLN A 68 12.42 -32.29 2.33
N ALA A 69 11.08 -32.18 2.34
CA ALA A 69 10.33 -31.24 1.49
C ALA A 69 10.59 -29.77 1.84
N ALA A 70 10.71 -29.42 3.12
CA ALA A 70 11.11 -28.07 3.57
C ALA A 70 12.48 -27.67 3.00
N SER A 71 13.43 -28.62 2.95
CA SER A 71 14.76 -28.40 2.38
C SER A 71 14.76 -28.32 0.85
N SER A 72 14.02 -29.21 0.17
CA SER A 72 13.91 -29.18 -1.29
C SER A 72 13.23 -27.89 -1.76
N ALA A 73 12.18 -27.42 -1.06
CA ALA A 73 11.54 -26.14 -1.32
C ALA A 73 12.51 -24.95 -1.17
N ARG A 74 13.28 -24.88 -0.08
CA ARG A 74 14.35 -23.87 0.12
C ARG A 74 15.38 -23.87 -1.01
N ARG A 75 15.71 -25.03 -1.58
CA ARG A 75 16.61 -25.15 -2.75
C ARG A 75 15.92 -24.75 -4.06
N GLN A 76 14.66 -25.12 -4.26
CA GLN A 76 13.86 -24.80 -5.45
C GLN A 76 13.52 -23.29 -5.55
N ILE A 77 13.32 -22.59 -4.43
CA ILE A 77 13.10 -21.12 -4.40
C ILE A 77 14.21 -20.37 -5.12
N ARG A 78 15.47 -20.84 -5.03
CA ARG A 78 16.63 -20.24 -5.70
C ARG A 78 16.71 -20.55 -7.20
N ALA A 79 15.89 -21.46 -7.70
CA ALA A 79 15.94 -21.97 -9.07
C ALA A 79 14.66 -21.66 -9.88
N GLN A 80 13.50 -21.55 -9.24
CA GLN A 80 12.21 -21.31 -9.91
C GLN A 80 11.23 -20.53 -9.01
N GLN A 81 10.57 -19.51 -9.57
CA GLN A 81 9.41 -18.87 -8.96
C GLN A 81 8.16 -19.79 -9.05
N LYS A 82 8.08 -20.82 -8.20
CA LYS A 82 6.85 -21.61 -8.02
C LYS A 82 5.70 -20.74 -7.47
N ARG A 83 4.46 -21.18 -7.67
CA ARG A 83 3.24 -20.42 -7.31
C ARG A 83 2.89 -20.60 -5.83
N ARG A 84 2.77 -19.49 -5.09
CA ARG A 84 2.26 -19.48 -3.70
C ARG A 84 0.76 -19.73 -3.64
N MET A 85 0.30 -20.31 -2.54
CA MET A 85 -1.11 -20.44 -2.21
C MET A 85 -1.67 -19.10 -1.75
N PHE A 86 -1.03 -18.44 -0.78
CA PHE A 86 -1.56 -17.18 -0.26
C PHE A 86 -1.42 -16.05 -1.29
N PRO A 87 -2.43 -15.16 -1.44
CA PRO A 87 -2.28 -13.96 -2.27
C PRO A 87 -1.15 -13.10 -1.71
N THR A 88 -0.01 -13.12 -2.39
CA THR A 88 1.25 -12.50 -1.98
C THR A 88 1.52 -11.26 -2.83
N ILE A 89 2.20 -10.29 -2.22
CA ILE A 89 2.63 -9.07 -2.90
C ILE A 89 4.07 -9.27 -3.35
N ASP A 90 4.34 -8.97 -4.61
CA ASP A 90 5.65 -9.14 -5.22
C ASP A 90 6.51 -7.90 -4.94
N TYR A 91 7.07 -7.86 -3.73
CA TYR A 91 7.96 -6.78 -3.29
C TYR A 91 9.31 -6.90 -3.99
N VAL A 92 9.67 -5.87 -4.76
CA VAL A 92 10.92 -5.80 -5.53
C VAL A 92 11.66 -4.52 -5.15
N GLY A 93 12.99 -4.50 -5.26
CA GLY A 93 13.76 -3.25 -5.13
C GLY A 93 13.32 -2.25 -6.20
N ARG A 94 12.65 -1.16 -5.80
CA ARG A 94 12.11 -0.12 -6.68
C ARG A 94 12.27 1.24 -6.03
N VAL A 95 12.61 2.25 -6.82
CA VAL A 95 12.68 3.65 -6.38
C VAL A 95 11.31 4.33 -6.49
N SER A 96 11.15 5.51 -5.88
CA SER A 96 9.94 6.32 -6.06
C SER A 96 9.90 6.98 -7.45
N HIS A 97 8.74 7.46 -7.89
CA HIS A 97 8.62 8.16 -9.19
C HIS A 97 9.28 9.55 -9.18
N PHE A 98 9.44 10.18 -8.01
CA PHE A 98 10.17 11.45 -7.86
C PHE A 98 11.62 11.28 -7.38
N ASP A 99 12.10 10.04 -7.25
CA ASP A 99 13.50 9.75 -6.93
C ASP A 99 14.41 10.14 -8.11
N PRO A 100 15.56 10.82 -7.90
CA PRO A 100 16.50 11.13 -8.97
C PRO A 100 17.01 9.91 -9.74
N ASP A 101 17.07 8.74 -9.09
CA ASP A 101 17.52 7.47 -9.67
C ASP A 101 16.40 6.74 -10.47
N SER A 102 15.24 7.38 -10.67
CA SER A 102 14.08 6.82 -11.36
C SER A 102 14.10 7.06 -12.87
N ASP A 103 13.82 6.03 -13.67
CA ASP A 103 13.64 6.13 -15.13
C ASP A 103 12.47 7.06 -15.55
N TYR A 104 11.64 7.51 -14.59
CA TYR A 104 10.47 8.34 -14.84
C TYR A 104 10.82 9.84 -14.81
N HIS A 105 11.05 10.44 -15.99
CA HIS A 105 11.46 11.84 -16.09
C HIS A 105 10.38 12.81 -16.63
N ASP A 106 9.32 12.31 -17.28
CA ASP A 106 8.36 13.08 -18.10
C ASP A 106 7.70 14.28 -17.39
N PHE A 107 7.56 14.25 -16.05
CA PHE A 107 6.87 15.29 -15.27
C PHE A 107 7.80 16.13 -14.37
N ARG A 108 9.12 15.96 -14.45
CA ARG A 108 10.08 16.67 -13.59
C ARG A 108 9.98 18.20 -13.72
N GLY A 109 9.68 18.71 -14.93
CA GLY A 109 9.44 20.13 -15.17
C GLY A 109 8.20 20.68 -14.46
N PHE A 110 7.09 19.94 -14.48
CA PHE A 110 5.87 20.32 -13.76
C PHE A 110 6.04 20.26 -12.24
N PHE A 111 6.79 19.28 -11.73
CA PHE A 111 7.15 19.21 -10.31
C PHE A 111 7.98 20.43 -9.88
N VAL A 112 8.99 20.83 -10.64
CA VAL A 112 9.78 22.05 -10.38
C VAL A 112 8.91 23.31 -10.46
N LEU A 113 8.02 23.40 -11.46
CA LEU A 113 7.09 24.53 -11.60
C LEU A 113 6.11 24.64 -10.42
N PHE A 114 5.62 23.52 -9.89
CA PHE A 114 4.79 23.48 -8.68
C PHE A 114 5.52 24.08 -7.48
N TRP A 115 6.79 23.70 -7.25
CA TRP A 115 7.61 24.27 -6.17
C TRP A 115 7.92 25.76 -6.36
N ILE A 116 8.17 26.20 -7.59
CA ILE A 116 8.35 27.63 -7.91
C ILE A 116 7.05 28.40 -7.64
N GLY A 117 5.89 27.87 -8.04
CA GLY A 117 4.58 28.46 -7.77
C GLY A 117 4.30 28.59 -6.27
N LEU A 118 4.60 27.54 -5.49
CA LEU A 118 4.50 27.57 -4.03
C LEU A 118 5.45 28.58 -3.38
N ALA A 119 6.69 28.70 -3.86
CA ALA A 119 7.64 29.70 -3.37
C ALA A 119 7.13 31.13 -3.63
N ILE A 120 6.61 31.40 -4.83
CA ILE A 120 5.98 32.70 -5.17
C ILE A 120 4.77 32.95 -4.27
N MET A 121 3.90 31.96 -4.07
CA MET A 121 2.74 32.06 -3.17
C MET A 121 3.15 32.44 -1.75
N VAL A 122 4.13 31.75 -1.15
CA VAL A 122 4.64 32.07 0.19
C VAL A 122 5.24 33.46 0.26
N ILE A 123 6.08 33.85 -0.70
CA ILE A 123 6.73 35.16 -0.71
C ILE A 123 5.67 36.28 -0.84
N THR A 124 4.66 36.09 -1.68
CA THR A 124 3.59 37.10 -1.86
C THR A 124 2.65 37.20 -0.65
N SER A 125 2.29 36.08 0.00
CA SER A 125 1.58 36.09 1.29
C SER A 125 2.42 36.76 2.38
N MET A 126 3.69 36.40 2.54
CA MET A 126 4.59 37.01 3.51
C MET A 126 4.70 38.53 3.34
N LEU A 127 4.90 39.01 2.10
CA LEU A 127 4.97 40.45 1.81
C LEU A 127 3.65 41.19 2.12
N ARG A 128 2.51 40.54 1.89
CA ARG A 128 1.18 41.07 2.26
C ARG A 128 1.03 41.13 3.78
N GLN A 129 1.37 40.06 4.48
CA GLN A 129 1.26 39.96 5.94
C GLN A 129 2.15 40.99 6.66
N VAL A 130 3.39 41.21 6.18
CA VAL A 130 4.25 42.29 6.68
C VAL A 130 3.59 43.66 6.50
N LYS A 131 2.98 43.92 5.35
CA LYS A 131 2.32 45.20 5.07
C LYS A 131 1.10 45.44 5.96
N GLU A 132 0.31 44.41 6.24
CA GLU A 132 -0.96 44.51 6.97
C GLU A 132 -0.82 44.41 8.49
N THR A 133 0.16 43.65 8.98
CA THR A 133 0.30 43.34 10.42
C THR A 133 1.69 43.62 11.01
N GLY A 134 2.67 43.99 10.18
CA GLY A 134 4.05 44.24 10.60
C GLY A 134 4.90 42.98 10.80
N TYR A 135 4.31 41.78 10.74
CA TYR A 135 5.00 40.50 10.92
C TYR A 135 4.92 39.63 9.65
N PRO A 136 5.94 38.80 9.35
CA PRO A 136 5.97 38.01 8.12
C PRO A 136 5.00 36.83 8.09
N PHE A 137 4.65 36.27 9.25
CA PHE A 137 3.71 35.16 9.38
C PHE A 137 2.90 35.31 10.66
N GLN A 138 1.57 35.14 10.58
CA GLN A 138 0.67 35.14 11.74
C GLN A 138 -0.13 33.84 11.75
N ILE A 139 0.34 32.85 12.50
CA ILE A 139 -0.28 31.52 12.56
C ILE A 139 -1.27 31.46 13.74
N ARG A 140 -2.57 31.68 13.45
CA ARG A 140 -3.69 31.57 14.40
C ARG A 140 -3.80 30.15 14.99
N GLN A 141 -3.51 29.12 14.19
CA GLN A 141 -3.63 27.71 14.56
C GLN A 141 -2.47 27.16 15.41
N TRP A 142 -1.40 27.91 15.68
CA TRP A 142 -0.17 27.39 16.31
C TRP A 142 -0.40 26.72 17.67
N ASN A 143 -1.37 27.24 18.44
CA ASN A 143 -1.74 26.66 19.74
C ASN A 143 -2.40 25.27 19.59
N LEU A 144 -3.18 25.04 18.53
CA LEU A 144 -3.84 23.75 18.25
C LEU A 144 -2.84 22.63 17.90
N PHE A 145 -1.68 23.00 17.33
CA PHE A 145 -0.59 22.06 17.03
C PHE A 145 0.29 21.70 18.23
N ARG A 146 0.30 22.53 19.28
CA ARG A 146 1.10 22.31 20.50
C ARG A 146 0.30 21.73 21.65
N GLU A 147 -1.02 21.75 21.58
CA GLU A 147 -1.90 21.20 22.62
C GLU A 147 -1.72 19.68 22.77
N LYS A 148 -1.42 19.22 23.99
CA LYS A 148 -1.38 17.80 24.41
C LYS A 148 -0.47 16.87 23.56
N VAL A 149 0.50 17.39 22.79
CA VAL A 149 1.36 16.57 21.89
C VAL A 149 2.10 15.44 22.62
N TRP A 150 2.58 15.66 23.84
CA TRP A 150 3.23 14.61 24.63
C TRP A 150 2.27 13.48 25.03
N GLU A 151 1.03 13.82 25.37
CA GLU A 151 -0.02 12.85 25.66
C GLU A 151 -0.36 12.04 24.42
N LEU A 152 -0.54 12.72 23.27
CA LEU A 152 -0.76 12.08 21.98
C LEU A 152 0.34 11.05 21.68
N GLY A 153 1.62 11.41 21.80
CA GLY A 153 2.74 10.50 21.54
C GLY A 153 2.80 9.31 22.51
N LEU A 154 2.49 9.51 23.79
CA LEU A 154 2.44 8.42 24.78
C LEU A 154 1.28 7.45 24.49
N VAL A 155 0.10 7.98 24.17
CA VAL A 155 -1.10 7.19 23.87
C VAL A 155 -0.95 6.46 22.53
N ASP A 156 -0.36 7.09 21.53
CA ASP A 156 -0.01 6.48 20.24
C ASP A 156 1.00 5.33 20.43
N GLY A 157 2.05 5.55 21.21
CA GLY A 157 3.00 4.50 21.60
C GLY A 157 2.34 3.34 22.35
N ALA A 158 1.36 3.62 23.23
CA ALA A 158 0.59 2.59 23.93
C ALA A 158 -0.35 1.82 22.98
N MET A 159 -0.98 2.50 22.01
CA MET A 159 -1.77 1.89 20.95
C MET A 159 -0.90 0.93 20.12
N VAL A 160 0.22 1.39 19.57
CA VAL A 160 1.16 0.55 18.82
C VAL A 160 1.65 -0.62 19.68
N GLY A 161 2.13 -0.35 20.89
CA GLY A 161 2.66 -1.35 21.82
C GLY A 161 1.63 -2.41 22.23
N SER A 162 0.35 -2.06 22.36
CA SER A 162 -0.70 -3.02 22.66
C SER A 162 -0.90 -4.08 21.56
N THR A 163 -0.52 -3.80 20.31
CA THR A 163 -0.59 -4.80 19.23
C THR A 163 0.48 -5.91 19.34
N VAL A 164 1.47 -5.79 20.23
CA VAL A 164 2.42 -6.87 20.58
C VAL A 164 1.68 -8.14 21.00
N VAL A 165 0.48 -8.02 21.60
CA VAL A 165 -0.35 -9.16 22.06
C VAL A 165 -0.68 -10.15 20.92
N ALA A 166 -0.65 -9.73 19.65
CA ALA A 166 -0.77 -10.64 18.52
C ALA A 166 0.35 -11.69 18.47
N LEU A 167 1.59 -11.37 18.89
CA LEU A 167 2.73 -12.29 18.87
C LEU A 167 2.54 -13.52 19.81
N PRO A 168 2.26 -13.38 21.12
CA PRO A 168 1.99 -14.53 21.99
C PRO A 168 0.71 -15.27 21.61
N LEU A 169 -0.32 -14.59 21.08
CA LEU A 169 -1.51 -15.27 20.53
C LEU A 169 -1.14 -16.20 19.38
N GLN A 170 -0.32 -15.76 18.42
CA GLN A 170 0.13 -16.63 17.32
C GLN A 170 1.00 -17.81 17.82
N LYS A 171 1.84 -17.62 18.85
CA LYS A 171 2.58 -18.73 19.50
C LYS A 171 1.64 -19.71 20.20
N LEU A 172 0.57 -19.23 20.82
CA LEU A 172 -0.47 -20.06 21.43
C LEU A 172 -1.24 -20.86 20.36
N PHE A 173 -1.63 -20.23 19.24
CA PHE A 173 -2.30 -20.93 18.13
C PHE A 173 -1.40 -21.96 17.45
N LEU A 174 -0.09 -21.71 17.36
CA LEU A 174 0.90 -22.68 16.88
C LEU A 174 1.04 -23.88 17.83
N SER A 175 1.03 -23.66 19.15
CA SER A 175 1.26 -24.70 20.16
C SER A 175 -0.03 -25.44 20.59
N GLY A 176 -1.19 -24.80 20.44
CA GLY A 176 -2.46 -25.24 21.01
C GLY A 176 -3.10 -26.42 20.28
N LYS A 177 -3.40 -27.49 21.02
CA LYS A 177 -4.11 -28.68 20.51
C LYS A 177 -5.63 -28.45 20.54
N GLY A 178 -6.36 -29.10 19.64
CA GLY A 178 -7.82 -29.03 19.58
C GLY A 178 -8.36 -27.62 19.29
N PRO A 179 -9.25 -27.05 20.13
CA PRO A 179 -10.02 -25.84 19.82
C PRO A 179 -9.16 -24.60 19.57
N LEU A 180 -7.98 -24.51 20.19
CA LEU A 180 -7.04 -23.39 20.03
C LEU A 180 -6.36 -23.33 18.64
N ARG A 181 -6.69 -24.26 17.72
CA ARG A 181 -6.29 -24.22 16.31
C ARG A 181 -6.81 -22.96 15.62
N TRP A 182 -6.00 -22.38 14.73
CA TRP A 182 -6.36 -21.20 13.95
C TRP A 182 -7.69 -21.37 13.20
N GLY A 183 -7.85 -22.48 12.47
CA GLY A 183 -9.08 -22.81 11.73
C GLY A 183 -10.30 -23.23 12.57
N GLN A 184 -10.21 -23.21 13.91
CA GLN A 184 -11.36 -23.43 14.80
C GLN A 184 -11.66 -22.17 15.61
N LEU A 185 -11.08 -22.02 16.80
CA LEU A 185 -11.35 -20.88 17.68
C LEU A 185 -10.32 -19.74 17.53
N GLY A 186 -9.12 -20.03 17.01
CA GLY A 186 -8.02 -19.05 16.96
C GLY A 186 -8.36 -17.80 16.12
N MET A 187 -8.95 -17.99 14.94
CA MET A 187 -9.43 -16.88 14.11
C MET A 187 -10.52 -16.06 14.82
N ALA A 188 -11.45 -16.72 15.52
CA ALA A 188 -12.52 -16.04 16.26
C ALA A 188 -11.98 -15.21 17.44
N ILE A 189 -11.07 -15.77 18.24
CA ILE A 189 -10.38 -15.06 19.33
C ILE A 189 -9.65 -13.83 18.79
N GLN A 190 -8.90 -13.99 17.69
CA GLN A 190 -8.15 -12.90 17.09
C GLN A 190 -9.05 -11.78 16.57
N SER A 191 -10.19 -12.12 15.94
CA SER A 191 -11.16 -11.15 15.46
C SER A 191 -11.88 -10.43 16.60
N VAL A 192 -12.29 -11.13 17.66
CA VAL A 192 -12.88 -10.50 18.86
C VAL A 192 -11.90 -9.53 19.52
N TYR A 193 -10.63 -9.93 19.66
CA TYR A 193 -9.57 -9.04 20.15
C TYR A 193 -9.42 -7.80 19.27
N GLN A 194 -9.37 -7.96 17.94
CA GLN A 194 -9.26 -6.84 16.99
C GLN A 194 -10.46 -5.87 17.06
N VAL A 195 -11.68 -6.37 17.23
CA VAL A 195 -12.89 -5.55 17.37
C VAL A 195 -12.90 -4.76 18.68
N ILE A 196 -12.55 -5.41 19.81
CA ILE A 196 -12.44 -4.75 21.11
C ILE A 196 -11.34 -3.68 21.08
N TRP A 197 -10.18 -4.03 20.53
CA TRP A 197 -9.03 -3.13 20.37
C TRP A 197 -9.38 -1.89 19.52
N LEU A 198 -10.02 -2.09 18.36
CA LEU A 198 -10.41 -0.99 17.48
C LEU A 198 -11.49 -0.11 18.13
N SER A 199 -12.49 -0.70 18.78
CA SER A 199 -13.55 0.07 19.48
C SER A 199 -12.98 0.90 20.64
N PHE A 200 -12.05 0.34 21.42
CA PHE A 200 -11.39 1.03 22.52
C PHE A 200 -10.59 2.23 22.02
N TRP A 201 -9.66 2.01 21.08
CA TRP A 201 -8.82 3.10 20.59
C TRP A 201 -9.58 4.10 19.72
N CYS A 202 -10.63 3.70 19.00
CA CYS A 202 -11.47 4.64 18.26
C CYS A 202 -12.31 5.56 19.18
N THR A 203 -12.73 5.09 20.37
CA THR A 203 -13.49 5.92 21.32
C THR A 203 -12.60 6.84 22.15
N TYR A 204 -11.33 6.49 22.35
CA TYR A 204 -10.38 7.23 23.19
C TYR A 204 -10.24 8.74 22.85
N PRO A 205 -10.09 9.17 21.57
CA PRO A 205 -9.92 10.59 21.23
C PRO A 205 -11.16 11.46 21.51
N PHE A 206 -12.35 10.85 21.59
CA PHE A 206 -13.59 11.54 21.96
C PHE A 206 -13.68 11.83 23.46
N ILE A 207 -12.97 11.06 24.29
CA ILE A 207 -12.96 11.19 25.76
C ILE A 207 -11.94 12.23 26.24
N ARG A 208 -10.86 12.46 25.48
CA ARG A 208 -9.71 13.31 25.91
C ARG A 208 -9.75 14.76 25.42
N ASP A 209 -10.81 15.14 24.71
CA ASP A 209 -10.97 16.47 24.09
C ASP A 209 -9.70 16.95 23.37
N TRP A 210 -9.19 16.12 22.47
CA TRP A 210 -8.02 16.46 21.65
C TRP A 210 -8.37 17.43 20.52
N SER A 211 -7.39 18.22 20.10
CA SER A 211 -7.51 19.08 18.92
C SER A 211 -7.77 18.23 17.67
N TRP A 212 -8.48 18.79 16.69
CA TRP A 212 -8.86 18.06 15.47
C TRP A 212 -7.63 17.52 14.72
N THR A 213 -6.50 18.23 14.76
CA THR A 213 -5.21 17.80 14.16
C THR A 213 -4.65 16.55 14.83
N ALA A 214 -4.66 16.49 16.17
CA ALA A 214 -4.28 15.31 16.93
C ALA A 214 -5.24 14.13 16.68
N GLN A 215 -6.54 14.40 16.55
CA GLN A 215 -7.55 13.39 16.20
C GLN A 215 -7.34 12.82 14.80
N VAL A 216 -7.04 13.66 13.78
CA VAL A 216 -6.67 13.21 12.42
C VAL A 216 -5.48 12.27 12.47
N PHE A 217 -4.37 12.71 13.07
CA PHE A 217 -3.14 11.92 13.14
C PHE A 217 -3.39 10.56 13.81
N PHE A 218 -4.00 10.57 15.00
CA PHE A 218 -4.25 9.35 15.75
C PHE A 218 -5.18 8.39 15.01
N THR A 219 -6.29 8.86 14.43
CA THR A 219 -7.23 7.97 13.72
C THR A 219 -6.63 7.40 12.43
N LEU A 220 -5.81 8.15 11.70
CA LEU A 220 -5.10 7.62 10.53
C LEU A 220 -4.05 6.57 10.94
N HIS A 221 -3.28 6.81 12.00
CA HIS A 221 -2.30 5.86 12.50
C HIS A 221 -2.97 4.61 13.10
N LEU A 222 -4.06 4.77 13.83
CA LEU A 222 -4.93 3.71 14.34
C LEU A 222 -5.39 2.76 13.22
N LEU A 223 -5.87 3.29 12.10
CA LEU A 223 -6.29 2.48 10.96
C LEU A 223 -5.10 1.77 10.28
N ALA A 224 -3.96 2.43 10.15
CA ALA A 224 -2.73 1.81 9.62
C ALA A 224 -2.26 0.64 10.50
N ILE A 225 -2.20 0.84 11.82
CA ILE A 225 -1.79 -0.16 12.81
C ILE A 225 -2.82 -1.29 12.93
N PHE A 226 -4.12 -1.00 12.83
CA PHE A 226 -5.18 -2.00 12.73
C PHE A 226 -4.98 -2.91 11.50
N MET A 227 -4.79 -2.33 10.31
CA MET A 227 -4.52 -3.08 9.09
C MET A 227 -3.26 -3.93 9.21
N LYS A 228 -2.18 -3.37 9.79
CA LYS A 228 -0.95 -4.11 10.07
C LYS A 228 -1.17 -5.32 10.98
N MET A 229 -1.82 -5.11 12.12
CA MET A 229 -2.15 -6.15 13.09
C MET A 229 -3.03 -7.24 12.47
N HIS A 230 -4.02 -6.85 11.66
CA HIS A 230 -4.88 -7.77 10.94
C HIS A 230 -4.07 -8.64 9.97
N SER A 231 -3.24 -8.04 9.12
CA SER A 231 -2.42 -8.77 8.16
C SER A 231 -1.40 -9.71 8.83
N TYR A 232 -0.71 -9.23 9.88
CA TYR A 232 0.24 -10.05 10.63
C TYR A 232 -0.43 -11.28 11.25
N ALA A 233 -1.57 -11.10 11.93
CA ALA A 233 -2.24 -12.20 12.60
C ALA A 233 -2.88 -13.18 11.60
N PHE A 234 -3.48 -12.68 10.51
CA PHE A 234 -4.13 -13.53 9.52
C PHE A 234 -3.13 -14.34 8.69
N TYR A 235 -2.00 -13.75 8.27
CA TYR A 235 -0.97 -14.46 7.52
C TYR A 235 -0.20 -15.48 8.38
N ASN A 236 0.21 -15.13 9.60
CA ASN A 236 0.81 -16.12 10.52
C ASN A 236 -0.17 -17.24 10.89
N GLY A 237 -1.46 -16.92 11.04
CA GLY A 237 -2.50 -17.91 11.27
C GLY A 237 -2.62 -18.91 10.11
N HIS A 238 -2.62 -18.41 8.86
CA HIS A 238 -2.56 -19.25 7.66
C HIS A 238 -1.31 -20.14 7.63
N LEU A 239 -0.13 -19.58 7.90
CA LEU A 239 1.12 -20.36 7.95
C LEU A 239 1.11 -21.42 9.06
N SER A 240 0.50 -21.14 10.22
CA SER A 240 0.35 -22.12 11.31
C SER A 240 -0.47 -23.34 10.89
N GLU A 241 -1.51 -23.12 10.09
CA GLU A 241 -2.41 -24.15 9.58
C GLU A 241 -1.74 -24.96 8.44
N THR A 242 -0.98 -24.28 7.57
CA THR A 242 -0.14 -24.88 6.52
C THR A 242 0.97 -25.76 7.10
N LEU A 243 1.65 -25.32 8.16
CA LEU A 243 2.69 -26.10 8.85
C LEU A 243 2.09 -27.36 9.49
N ARG A 244 0.94 -27.22 10.16
CA ARG A 244 0.22 -28.37 10.74
C ARG A 244 -0.17 -29.37 9.66
N ARG A 245 -0.72 -28.92 8.55
CA ARG A 245 -1.06 -29.78 7.41
C ARG A 245 0.16 -30.49 6.82
N LEU A 246 1.32 -29.83 6.75
CA LEU A 246 2.57 -30.45 6.30
C LEU A 246 3.02 -31.57 7.27
N ASN A 247 2.95 -31.33 8.58
CA ASN A 247 3.29 -32.33 9.60
C ASN A 247 2.27 -33.48 9.67
N ASP A 248 0.98 -33.20 9.48
CA ASP A 248 -0.09 -34.21 9.42
C ASP A 248 0.18 -35.19 8.25
N LEU A 249 0.72 -34.71 7.11
CA LEU A 249 1.07 -35.53 5.96
C LEU A 249 2.23 -36.53 6.21
N ASP A 250 2.96 -36.45 7.32
CA ASP A 250 3.87 -37.52 7.73
C ASP A 250 3.12 -38.74 8.28
N HIS A 251 1.85 -38.57 8.71
CA HIS A 251 0.96 -39.63 9.20
C HIS A 251 -0.28 -39.75 8.28
N PRO A 252 -0.14 -40.34 7.07
CA PRO A 252 -1.10 -40.20 5.97
C PRO A 252 -2.49 -40.82 6.23
N GLU A 253 -2.68 -41.61 7.29
CA GLU A 253 -3.96 -42.21 7.68
C GLU A 253 -4.95 -41.18 8.26
N LYS A 254 -4.48 -40.06 8.81
CA LYS A 254 -5.32 -39.02 9.44
C LYS A 254 -5.26 -37.67 8.72
N ALA A 255 -4.44 -37.55 7.68
CA ALA A 255 -4.14 -36.30 6.99
C ALA A 255 -5.19 -35.92 5.93
N SER A 256 -5.52 -34.63 5.83
CA SER A 256 -6.34 -34.12 4.73
C SER A 256 -5.56 -34.08 3.42
N LYS A 257 -5.85 -35.03 2.52
CA LYS A 257 -5.29 -35.13 1.16
C LYS A 257 -5.92 -34.17 0.15
N ALA A 258 -6.72 -33.19 0.59
CA ALA A 258 -7.27 -32.18 -0.30
C ALA A 258 -6.15 -31.46 -1.08
N ALA A 259 -6.45 -30.90 -2.25
CA ALA A 259 -5.48 -30.10 -2.99
C ALA A 259 -5.09 -28.82 -2.23
N ALA A 260 -3.92 -28.26 -2.58
CA ALA A 260 -3.56 -26.90 -2.22
C ALA A 260 -4.45 -25.92 -3.01
N VAL A 261 -5.23 -25.07 -2.34
CA VAL A 261 -6.07 -24.06 -3.00
C VAL A 261 -5.17 -22.93 -3.49
N ARG A 262 -4.83 -22.95 -4.78
CA ARG A 262 -4.02 -21.91 -5.44
C ARG A 262 -4.92 -20.75 -5.86
N TYR A 263 -4.66 -19.53 -5.39
CA TYR A 263 -5.45 -18.36 -5.77
C TYR A 263 -5.10 -17.88 -7.19
N PRO A 264 -6.09 -17.61 -8.07
CA PRO A 264 -5.80 -17.23 -9.46
C PRO A 264 -5.27 -15.79 -9.56
N LYS A 265 -4.10 -15.62 -10.20
CA LYS A 265 -3.59 -14.31 -10.65
C LYS A 265 -4.57 -13.69 -11.67
N PRO A 266 -4.57 -12.35 -11.88
CA PRO A 266 -5.34 -11.71 -12.95
C PRO A 266 -4.99 -12.20 -14.38
N ARG A 267 -3.86 -12.90 -14.54
CA ARG A 267 -3.32 -13.44 -15.80
C ARG A 267 -3.19 -14.97 -15.81
N THR A 268 -3.92 -15.72 -14.97
CA THR A 268 -3.93 -17.19 -15.13
C THR A 268 -4.62 -17.60 -16.43
N HIS A 269 -3.86 -18.14 -17.37
CA HIS A 269 -4.43 -18.75 -18.59
C HIS A 269 -5.15 -20.06 -18.21
N LEU A 270 -6.19 -20.46 -18.97
CA LEU A 270 -6.95 -21.68 -18.66
C LEU A 270 -6.07 -22.94 -18.59
N HIS A 271 -5.00 -23.00 -19.39
CA HIS A 271 -4.02 -24.10 -19.41
C HIS A 271 -3.09 -24.15 -18.19
N GLU A 272 -3.11 -23.14 -17.31
CA GLU A 272 -2.35 -23.14 -16.06
C GLU A 272 -3.08 -23.80 -14.88
N ILE A 273 -4.36 -24.13 -15.06
CA ILE A 273 -5.14 -24.96 -14.13
C ILE A 273 -4.66 -26.41 -14.32
N PRO A 274 -4.26 -27.12 -13.25
CA PRO A 274 -3.88 -28.53 -13.38
C PRO A 274 -5.07 -29.33 -13.94
N GLN A 275 -4.93 -29.84 -15.16
CA GLN A 275 -5.81 -30.90 -15.64
C GLN A 275 -5.52 -32.15 -14.81
N SER A 276 -6.57 -32.83 -14.35
CA SER A 276 -6.45 -34.10 -13.65
C SER A 276 -5.62 -35.06 -14.50
N PRO A 277 -4.54 -35.68 -13.97
CA PRO A 277 -3.62 -36.46 -14.78
C PRO A 277 -4.34 -37.67 -15.40
N SER A 278 -4.32 -37.74 -16.72
CA SER A 278 -4.84 -38.88 -17.48
C SER A 278 -3.85 -40.03 -17.47
N HIS A 279 -4.26 -41.16 -16.89
CA HIS A 279 -3.66 -42.50 -17.00
C HIS A 279 -2.20 -42.69 -16.55
N SER A 280 -2.04 -43.03 -15.27
CA SER A 280 -0.98 -43.92 -14.74
C SER A 280 -1.48 -44.57 -13.43
N ASP A 281 -0.81 -45.62 -12.94
CA ASP A 281 -1.24 -46.41 -11.77
C ASP A 281 -1.75 -45.57 -10.58
N PRO A 282 -2.88 -45.95 -9.95
CA PRO A 282 -3.54 -45.14 -8.92
C PRO A 282 -2.64 -44.88 -7.70
N ASP A 283 -1.81 -45.84 -7.30
CA ASP A 283 -0.90 -45.67 -6.16
C ASP A 283 0.31 -44.80 -6.48
N ALA A 284 0.87 -44.91 -7.70
CA ALA A 284 1.97 -44.05 -8.14
C ALA A 284 1.52 -42.59 -8.30
N ALA A 285 0.33 -42.37 -8.90
CA ALA A 285 -0.28 -41.05 -9.01
C ALA A 285 -0.62 -40.43 -7.64
N ASN A 286 -1.06 -41.25 -6.68
CA ASN A 286 -1.29 -40.80 -5.30
C ASN A 286 0.01 -40.44 -4.58
N GLN A 287 1.09 -41.20 -4.76
CA GLN A 287 2.39 -40.87 -4.13
C GLN A 287 2.99 -39.59 -4.71
N GLU A 288 2.94 -39.40 -6.03
CA GLU A 288 3.46 -38.20 -6.69
C GLU A 288 2.64 -36.95 -6.34
N SER A 289 1.31 -37.04 -6.31
CA SER A 289 0.46 -35.91 -5.87
C SER A 289 0.66 -35.55 -4.39
N LEU A 290 0.90 -36.54 -3.51
CA LEU A 290 1.29 -36.29 -2.11
C LEU A 290 2.67 -35.63 -2.00
N ARG A 291 3.63 -36.03 -2.83
CA ARG A 291 4.96 -35.37 -2.91
C ARG A 291 4.83 -33.92 -3.35
N GLN A 292 4.08 -33.66 -4.42
CA GLN A 292 3.81 -32.30 -4.91
C GLN A 292 3.09 -31.45 -3.86
N LEU A 293 2.12 -32.02 -3.12
CA LEU A 293 1.46 -31.34 -2.01
C LEU A 293 2.44 -30.98 -0.88
N ARG A 294 3.36 -31.89 -0.50
CA ARG A 294 4.41 -31.58 0.49
C ARG A 294 5.34 -30.46 0.00
N GLU A 295 5.77 -30.49 -1.26
CA GLU A 295 6.61 -29.42 -1.85
C GLU A 295 5.87 -28.07 -1.89
N ASP A 296 4.60 -28.03 -2.28
CA ASP A 296 3.77 -26.81 -2.31
C ASP A 296 3.58 -26.21 -0.90
N LEU A 297 3.27 -27.04 0.11
CA LEU A 297 3.12 -26.59 1.50
C LEU A 297 4.46 -26.08 2.07
N ALA A 298 5.55 -26.78 1.80
CA ALA A 298 6.90 -26.38 2.20
C ALA A 298 7.36 -25.06 1.55
N PHE A 299 6.99 -24.83 0.30
CA PHE A 299 7.27 -23.60 -0.45
C PHE A 299 6.51 -22.38 0.12
N GLU A 300 5.29 -22.57 0.60
CA GLU A 300 4.53 -21.48 1.25
C GLU A 300 5.15 -21.08 2.60
N LEU A 301 5.63 -22.05 3.37
CA LEU A 301 6.22 -21.85 4.70
C LEU A 301 7.61 -21.19 4.67
N SER A 302 8.27 -21.19 3.52
CA SER A 302 9.56 -20.52 3.32
C SER A 302 9.35 -19.13 2.72
N SER A 303 10.18 -18.16 3.11
CA SER A 303 10.15 -16.78 2.58
C SER A 303 10.47 -16.72 1.08
N PRO A 304 10.01 -15.69 0.34
CA PRO A 304 10.34 -15.52 -1.09
C PRO A 304 11.84 -15.43 -1.37
N LEU A 305 12.60 -14.85 -0.43
CA LEU A 305 14.06 -14.70 -0.50
C LEU A 305 14.81 -15.90 0.13
N GLY A 306 14.08 -16.85 0.72
CA GLY A 306 14.58 -18.13 1.21
C GLY A 306 15.48 -18.08 2.45
N ARG A 307 15.57 -16.95 3.18
CA ARG A 307 16.39 -16.85 4.40
C ARG A 307 15.63 -17.25 5.66
N VAL A 308 14.39 -16.80 5.79
CA VAL A 308 13.51 -17.10 6.94
C VAL A 308 12.48 -18.18 6.57
N SER A 309 12.15 -19.08 7.49
CA SER A 309 10.98 -19.98 7.36
C SER A 309 10.07 -19.87 8.57
N TYR A 310 8.77 -20.08 8.39
CA TYR A 310 7.84 -20.25 9.51
C TYR A 310 8.17 -21.55 10.27
N PRO A 311 8.24 -21.56 11.62
CA PRO A 311 7.81 -20.52 12.57
C PRO A 311 8.94 -19.61 13.12
N GLU A 312 10.14 -19.62 12.54
CA GLU A 312 11.32 -18.87 13.04
C GLU A 312 11.07 -17.35 13.09
N ASN A 313 10.13 -16.86 12.27
CA ASN A 313 9.71 -15.46 12.23
C ASN A 313 8.92 -15.01 13.47
N LEU A 314 8.42 -15.91 14.33
CA LEU A 314 7.65 -15.57 15.53
C LEU A 314 8.54 -15.05 16.67
N ASN A 315 9.27 -13.98 16.41
CA ASN A 315 10.17 -13.30 17.33
C ASN A 315 9.85 -11.80 17.39
N LEU A 316 10.28 -11.13 18.47
CA LEU A 316 9.97 -9.72 18.67
C LEU A 316 10.64 -8.82 17.63
N TYR A 317 11.83 -9.17 17.15
CA TYR A 317 12.58 -8.39 16.16
C TYR A 317 11.84 -8.28 14.82
N ASN A 318 11.36 -9.39 14.27
CA ASN A 318 10.57 -9.42 13.04
C ASN A 318 9.24 -8.66 13.17
N TRP A 319 8.57 -8.78 14.33
CA TRP A 319 7.36 -8.01 14.63
C TRP A 319 7.64 -6.49 14.69
N VAL A 320 8.70 -6.06 15.40
CA VAL A 320 9.10 -4.63 15.48
C VAL A 320 9.45 -4.08 14.10
N ASP A 321 10.26 -4.81 13.34
CA ASP A 321 10.66 -4.46 11.98
C ASP A 321 9.44 -4.28 11.06
N TYR A 322 8.47 -5.18 11.10
CA TYR A 322 7.22 -5.03 10.34
C TYR A 322 6.38 -3.82 10.78
N ILE A 323 6.32 -3.52 12.09
CA ILE A 323 5.61 -2.34 12.60
C ILE A 323 6.22 -1.03 12.08
N PHE A 324 7.53 -0.99 11.81
CA PHE A 324 8.17 0.17 11.20
C PHE A 324 8.24 0.15 9.66
N CYS A 325 8.19 -1.01 9.00
CA CYS A 325 8.21 -1.09 7.53
C CYS A 325 7.02 -0.34 6.90
N PRO A 326 7.20 0.45 5.83
CA PRO A 326 6.14 1.28 5.23
C PRO A 326 5.16 0.48 4.34
N THR A 327 4.68 -0.67 4.82
CA THR A 327 3.68 -1.50 4.14
C THR A 327 2.63 -2.04 5.11
N LEU A 328 1.39 -2.22 4.63
CA LEU A 328 0.25 -2.69 5.43
C LEU A 328 0.03 -4.22 5.37
N CYS A 329 0.84 -4.91 4.58
CA CYS A 329 0.71 -6.35 4.33
C CYS A 329 1.95 -7.09 4.81
N TYR A 330 1.77 -7.96 5.80
CA TYR A 330 2.83 -8.77 6.38
C TYR A 330 3.31 -9.85 5.41
N GLU A 331 4.62 -10.00 5.23
CA GLU A 331 5.28 -11.13 4.58
C GLU A 331 6.46 -11.58 5.45
N LEU A 332 6.94 -12.83 5.26
CA LEU A 332 8.04 -13.40 6.06
C LEU A 332 9.38 -12.65 5.91
N GLU A 333 9.65 -12.08 4.74
CA GLU A 333 10.86 -11.32 4.45
C GLU A 333 10.56 -10.27 3.37
N TYR A 334 11.24 -9.13 3.43
CA TYR A 334 11.12 -8.02 2.48
C TYR A 334 12.49 -7.74 1.82
N PRO A 335 12.53 -7.30 0.56
CA PRO A 335 13.78 -6.88 -0.08
C PRO A 335 14.38 -5.70 0.67
N ARG A 336 15.72 -5.69 0.85
CA ARG A 336 16.44 -4.67 1.61
C ARG A 336 17.54 -4.00 0.81
N VAL A 337 17.73 -2.70 1.04
CA VAL A 337 18.93 -1.97 0.59
C VAL A 337 20.12 -2.29 1.49
N ALA A 338 21.34 -2.20 0.95
CA ALA A 338 22.56 -2.63 1.64
C ALA A 338 22.87 -1.79 2.90
N HIS A 339 22.75 -0.46 2.79
CA HIS A 339 23.06 0.52 3.82
C HIS A 339 21.93 1.56 3.94
N ILE A 340 21.91 2.29 5.06
CA ILE A 340 21.02 3.44 5.27
C ILE A 340 21.73 4.69 4.73
N ARG A 341 21.04 5.54 3.97
CA ARG A 341 21.50 6.84 3.46
C ARG A 341 21.00 7.96 4.40
N PRO A 342 21.74 8.36 5.46
CA PRO A 342 21.22 9.25 6.50
C PRO A 342 20.91 10.67 6.01
N LEU A 343 21.63 11.16 5.00
CA LEU A 343 21.34 12.46 4.37
C LEU A 343 19.98 12.46 3.67
N GLU A 344 19.57 11.34 3.07
CA GLU A 344 18.25 11.22 2.44
C GLU A 344 17.13 11.24 3.48
N VAL A 345 17.33 10.59 4.64
CA VAL A 345 16.40 10.69 5.78
C VAL A 345 16.29 12.15 6.25
N PHE A 346 17.42 12.86 6.35
CA PHE A 346 17.44 14.28 6.74
C PHE A 346 16.68 15.17 5.73
N TYR A 347 16.93 15.02 4.42
CA TYR A 347 16.22 15.80 3.40
C TYR A 347 14.72 15.50 3.37
N LYS A 348 14.31 14.23 3.51
CA LYS A 348 12.89 13.86 3.62
C LYS A 348 12.25 14.44 4.88
N ALA A 349 12.92 14.38 6.04
CA ALA A 349 12.43 15.00 7.27
C ALA A 349 12.26 16.52 7.12
N LEU A 350 13.25 17.21 6.52
CA LEU A 350 13.15 18.64 6.22
C LEU A 350 11.99 18.95 5.28
N ALA A 351 11.77 18.12 4.25
CA ALA A 351 10.64 18.26 3.33
C ALA A 351 9.28 18.05 4.00
N VAL A 352 9.15 17.13 4.97
CA VAL A 352 7.93 16.98 5.79
C VAL A 352 7.63 18.29 6.54
N PHE A 353 8.59 18.85 7.26
CA PHE A 353 8.39 20.12 8.00
C PHE A 353 8.07 21.29 7.04
N GLY A 354 8.75 21.35 5.90
CA GLY A 354 8.50 22.34 4.85
C GLY A 354 7.08 22.26 4.31
N CYS A 355 6.62 21.09 3.88
CA CYS A 355 5.25 20.88 3.39
C CYS A 355 4.19 21.19 4.44
N ILE A 356 4.39 20.79 5.71
CA ILE A 356 3.43 21.09 6.79
C ILE A 356 3.34 22.61 6.99
N PHE A 357 4.47 23.33 6.98
CA PHE A 357 4.49 24.79 7.05
C PHE A 357 3.75 25.44 5.87
N LEU A 358 3.95 24.93 4.65
CA LEU A 358 3.22 25.38 3.45
C LEU A 358 1.71 25.12 3.55
N MET A 359 1.29 23.98 4.08
CA MET A 359 -0.13 23.67 4.32
C MET A 359 -0.75 24.63 5.34
N VAL A 360 -0.01 24.96 6.41
CA VAL A 360 -0.46 25.95 7.41
C VAL A 360 -0.64 27.33 6.79
N ILE A 361 0.33 27.84 6.02
CA ILE A 361 0.20 29.12 5.29
C ILE A 361 -1.00 29.05 4.33
N THR A 362 -1.12 27.98 3.53
CA THR A 362 -2.22 27.80 2.58
C THR A 362 -3.58 27.85 3.29
N THR A 363 -3.65 27.28 4.49
CA THR A 363 -4.87 27.25 5.31
C THR A 363 -5.22 28.63 5.88
N GLU A 364 -4.26 29.31 6.52
CA GLU A 364 -4.47 30.63 7.15
C GLU A 364 -4.78 31.73 6.13
N GLU A 365 -4.11 31.72 4.96
CA GLU A 365 -4.19 32.78 3.95
C GLU A 365 -5.33 32.60 2.94
N PHE A 366 -5.68 31.35 2.57
CA PHE A 366 -6.59 31.08 1.45
C PHE A 366 -7.82 30.24 1.82
N ILE A 367 -7.78 29.43 2.87
CA ILE A 367 -8.93 28.60 3.28
C ILE A 367 -9.76 29.31 4.36
N LEU A 368 -9.13 29.71 5.46
CA LEU A 368 -9.84 30.29 6.60
C LEU A 368 -10.57 31.60 6.29
N PRO A 369 -10.03 32.57 5.53
CA PRO A 369 -10.75 33.82 5.25
C PRO A 369 -12.03 33.59 4.44
N VAL A 370 -11.99 32.64 3.49
CA VAL A 370 -13.16 32.24 2.69
C VAL A 370 -14.21 31.54 3.55
N LEU A 371 -13.80 30.72 4.53
CA LEU A 371 -14.71 30.10 5.49
C LEU A 371 -15.32 31.12 6.47
N ASP A 372 -14.52 32.07 6.97
CA ASP A 372 -14.97 33.11 7.90
C ASP A 372 -15.96 34.08 7.19
N GLU A 373 -15.70 34.47 5.93
CA GLU A 373 -16.62 35.27 5.09
C GLU A 373 -17.93 34.52 4.77
N SER A 374 -17.83 33.27 4.28
CA SER A 374 -18.99 32.48 3.86
C SER A 374 -19.88 32.08 5.03
N ALA A 375 -19.33 31.82 6.22
CA ALA A 375 -20.12 31.54 7.42
C ALA A 375 -21.07 32.70 7.78
N ILE A 376 -20.57 33.95 7.71
CA ILE A 376 -21.38 35.15 7.96
C ILE A 376 -22.47 35.31 6.90
N ALA A 377 -22.13 35.10 5.62
CA ALA A 377 -23.09 35.16 4.52
C ALA A 377 -24.19 34.09 4.67
N LEU A 378 -23.83 32.87 5.04
CA LEU A 378 -24.76 31.75 5.21
C LEU A 378 -25.74 32.00 6.36
N HIS A 379 -25.27 32.55 7.49
CA HIS A 379 -26.11 32.94 8.62
C HIS A 379 -27.15 34.03 8.29
N HIS A 380 -26.88 34.87 7.28
CA HIS A 380 -27.80 35.91 6.82
C HIS A 380 -28.63 35.52 5.57
N SER A 381 -28.47 34.30 5.06
CA SER A 381 -29.23 33.81 3.90
C SER A 381 -30.73 33.69 4.22
N LYS A 382 -31.59 34.19 3.32
CA LYS A 382 -33.06 34.27 3.54
C LYS A 382 -33.86 33.27 2.71
N GLY A 383 -33.21 32.52 1.82
CA GLY A 383 -33.85 31.54 0.96
C GLY A 383 -32.91 30.42 0.50
N ALA A 384 -33.49 29.31 0.03
CA ALA A 384 -32.75 28.12 -0.39
C ALA A 384 -31.88 28.36 -1.64
N LEU A 385 -32.28 29.27 -2.53
CA LEU A 385 -31.49 29.67 -3.69
C LEU A 385 -30.24 30.45 -3.27
N ASP A 386 -30.39 31.47 -2.42
CA ASP A 386 -29.27 32.24 -1.86
C ASP A 386 -28.28 31.33 -1.13
N PHE A 387 -28.79 30.42 -0.28
CA PHE A 387 -27.98 29.40 0.40
C PHE A 387 -27.18 28.54 -0.60
N SER A 388 -27.83 28.07 -1.66
CA SER A 388 -27.20 27.23 -2.68
C SER A 388 -26.14 27.98 -3.50
N LEU A 389 -26.38 29.25 -3.81
CA LEU A 389 -25.43 30.12 -4.52
C LEU A 389 -24.21 30.44 -3.65
N ILE A 390 -24.41 30.84 -2.38
CA ILE A 390 -23.32 31.07 -1.42
C ILE A 390 -22.49 29.80 -1.25
N LEU A 391 -23.13 28.64 -1.11
CA LEU A 391 -22.44 27.35 -0.99
C LEU A 391 -21.63 27.01 -2.25
N ALA A 392 -22.20 27.19 -3.45
CA ALA A 392 -21.51 26.92 -4.72
C ALA A 392 -20.31 27.86 -4.94
N GLU A 393 -20.45 29.15 -4.63
CA GLU A 393 -19.35 30.11 -4.69
C GLU A 393 -18.25 29.77 -3.67
N THR A 394 -18.63 29.45 -2.44
CA THR A 394 -17.69 29.05 -1.38
C THR A 394 -16.89 27.82 -1.78
N ILE A 395 -17.56 26.77 -2.28
CA ILE A 395 -16.89 25.58 -2.84
C ILE A 395 -15.94 26.01 -3.97
N GLY A 396 -16.41 26.80 -4.94
CA GLY A 396 -15.60 27.26 -6.07
C GLY A 396 -14.32 28.00 -5.67
N ARG A 397 -14.40 28.90 -4.68
CA ARG A 397 -13.24 29.61 -4.12
C ARG A 397 -12.27 28.68 -3.38
N LEU A 398 -12.79 27.64 -2.70
CA LEU A 398 -12.00 26.70 -1.89
C LEU A 398 -11.33 25.57 -2.69
N LEU A 399 -11.82 25.24 -3.89
CA LEU A 399 -11.27 24.14 -4.72
C LEU A 399 -9.76 24.24 -4.95
N PHE A 400 -9.23 25.40 -5.35
CA PHE A 400 -7.80 25.53 -5.65
C PHE A 400 -6.92 25.45 -4.39
N PRO A 401 -7.21 26.15 -3.27
CA PRO A 401 -6.51 25.96 -2.00
C PRO A 401 -6.55 24.52 -1.46
N PHE A 402 -7.69 23.82 -1.58
CA PHE A 402 -7.76 22.41 -1.21
C PHE A 402 -6.94 21.53 -2.16
N MET A 403 -6.90 21.79 -3.47
CA MET A 403 -6.06 21.06 -4.42
C MET A 403 -4.57 21.14 -4.04
N ILE A 404 -4.08 22.33 -3.70
CA ILE A 404 -2.70 22.52 -3.22
C ILE A 404 -2.47 21.76 -1.91
N THR A 405 -3.38 21.87 -0.95
CA THR A 405 -3.30 21.20 0.36
C THR A 405 -3.30 19.67 0.21
N PHE A 406 -4.10 19.14 -0.72
CA PHE A 406 -4.19 17.73 -1.06
C PHE A 406 -2.88 17.21 -1.67
N LEU A 407 -2.32 17.91 -2.65
CA LEU A 407 -1.03 17.56 -3.27
C LEU A 407 0.12 17.60 -2.26
N LEU A 408 0.15 18.61 -1.37
CA LEU A 408 1.13 18.69 -0.28
C LEU A 408 0.96 17.52 0.71
N THR A 409 -0.28 17.18 1.10
CA THR A 409 -0.58 16.05 1.98
C THR A 409 -0.10 14.72 1.38
N PHE A 410 -0.31 14.54 0.08
CA PHE A 410 0.18 13.37 -0.66
C PHE A 410 1.71 13.26 -0.63
N LEU A 411 2.43 14.34 -0.94
CA LEU A 411 3.89 14.35 -0.87
C LEU A 411 4.41 14.11 0.55
N VAL A 412 3.80 14.71 1.57
CA VAL A 412 4.12 14.47 2.98
C VAL A 412 4.01 12.98 3.32
N ILE A 413 2.88 12.34 3.01
CA ILE A 413 2.63 10.95 3.39
C ILE A 413 3.47 10.00 2.54
N PHE A 414 3.28 10.00 1.22
CA PHE A 414 3.75 8.93 0.34
C PHE A 414 5.20 9.09 -0.09
N GLU A 415 5.66 10.32 -0.36
CA GLU A 415 7.04 10.55 -0.80
C GLU A 415 7.99 10.69 0.40
N TYR A 416 7.63 11.53 1.37
CA TYR A 416 8.57 11.91 2.44
C TYR A 416 8.47 11.03 3.69
N ILE A 417 7.28 10.82 4.28
CA ILE A 417 7.13 9.98 5.49
C ILE A 417 7.40 8.51 5.16
N LEU A 418 6.65 7.90 4.23
CA LEU A 418 6.87 6.49 3.86
C LEU A 418 8.27 6.28 3.28
N GLY A 419 8.79 7.23 2.50
CA GLY A 419 10.16 7.21 1.99
C GLY A 419 11.24 7.31 3.06
N ALA A 420 11.00 8.02 4.18
CA ALA A 420 11.92 8.07 5.31
C ALA A 420 11.87 6.78 6.15
N PHE A 421 10.68 6.24 6.43
CA PHE A 421 10.54 4.93 7.08
C PHE A 421 11.12 3.80 6.22
N ALA A 422 11.04 3.88 4.89
CA ALA A 422 11.70 2.95 3.98
C ALA A 422 13.21 2.96 4.17
N GLU A 423 13.82 4.14 4.19
CA GLU A 423 15.26 4.31 4.36
C GLU A 423 15.72 3.82 5.74
N ILE A 424 15.03 4.22 6.81
CA ILE A 424 15.32 3.80 8.19
C ILE A 424 15.24 2.27 8.36
N THR A 425 14.22 1.62 7.79
CA THR A 425 14.06 0.17 7.85
C THR A 425 14.86 -0.59 6.77
N ARG A 426 15.59 0.13 5.91
CA ARG A 426 16.22 -0.39 4.69
C ARG A 426 15.26 -1.12 3.74
N PHE A 427 13.96 -0.82 3.78
CA PHE A 427 12.96 -1.38 2.86
C PHE A 427 13.25 -0.93 1.42
N ALA A 428 13.36 -1.89 0.50
CA ALA A 428 13.79 -1.60 -0.87
C ALA A 428 12.65 -1.32 -1.86
N ASP A 429 11.40 -1.68 -1.54
CA ASP A 429 10.25 -1.38 -2.42
C ASP A 429 9.67 -0.01 -2.07
N ARG A 430 10.07 1.03 -2.78
CA ARG A 430 9.66 2.42 -2.50
C ARG A 430 8.46 2.85 -3.35
N GLN A 431 7.81 1.93 -4.06
CA GLN A 431 6.66 2.22 -4.91
C GLN A 431 5.35 2.29 -4.11
N PHE A 432 5.20 3.34 -3.29
CA PHE A 432 3.97 3.57 -2.51
C PHE A 432 2.79 4.09 -3.34
N TYR A 433 3.09 4.59 -4.55
CA TYR A 433 2.14 5.09 -5.53
C TYR A 433 2.67 4.87 -6.96
N ALA A 434 1.80 4.98 -7.95
CA ALA A 434 2.11 4.99 -9.38
C ALA A 434 1.68 6.32 -10.02
N ASP A 435 1.73 6.44 -11.35
CA ASP A 435 1.41 7.67 -12.10
C ASP A 435 -0.10 7.97 -12.15
N TRP A 436 -0.74 8.07 -10.98
CA TRP A 436 -2.18 8.25 -10.78
C TRP A 436 -2.75 9.53 -11.41
N TRP A 437 -1.90 10.53 -11.66
CA TRP A 437 -2.26 11.75 -12.38
C TRP A 437 -2.51 11.50 -13.88
N ASN A 438 -2.06 10.36 -14.41
CA ASN A 438 -2.33 9.89 -15.77
C ASN A 438 -3.51 8.90 -15.85
N SER A 439 -4.17 8.55 -14.73
CA SER A 439 -5.27 7.58 -14.74
C SER A 439 -6.49 8.11 -15.50
N CYS A 440 -7.07 7.30 -16.37
CA CYS A 440 -8.23 7.69 -17.20
C CYS A 440 -9.59 7.26 -16.62
N ASP A 441 -9.59 6.44 -15.56
CA ASP A 441 -10.75 5.87 -14.88
C ASP A 441 -10.51 5.93 -13.36
N TRP A 442 -11.55 6.19 -12.57
CA TRP A 442 -11.51 6.10 -11.11
C TRP A 442 -11.02 4.73 -10.60
N LEU A 443 -11.40 3.65 -11.29
CA LEU A 443 -10.93 2.29 -10.97
C LEU A 443 -9.46 2.03 -11.37
N GLU A 444 -8.82 2.97 -12.09
CA GLU A 444 -7.38 3.00 -12.29
C GLU A 444 -6.72 3.84 -11.18
N PHE A 445 -7.18 5.08 -10.99
CA PHE A 445 -6.74 6.00 -9.93
C PHE A 445 -6.72 5.36 -8.54
N SER A 446 -7.82 4.73 -8.12
CA SER A 446 -7.98 4.09 -6.80
C SER A 446 -7.02 2.91 -6.53
N ARG A 447 -6.30 2.42 -7.55
CA ARG A 447 -5.26 1.38 -7.40
C ARG A 447 -3.84 1.98 -7.42
N GLU A 448 -3.68 3.10 -8.12
CA GLU A 448 -2.40 3.76 -8.39
C GLU A 448 -2.06 4.84 -7.34
N TRP A 449 -3.09 5.45 -6.72
CA TRP A 449 -2.94 6.50 -5.70
C TRP A 449 -2.25 6.04 -4.41
N ASN A 450 -2.75 4.97 -3.79
CA ASN A 450 -2.28 4.46 -2.50
C ASN A 450 -2.11 2.95 -2.59
N ILE A 451 -0.94 2.52 -3.08
CA ILE A 451 -0.64 1.12 -3.33
C ILE A 451 -0.66 0.28 -2.05
N PRO A 452 -0.12 0.72 -0.88
CA PRO A 452 -0.20 -0.04 0.37
C PRO A 452 -1.63 -0.38 0.80
N VAL A 453 -2.56 0.59 0.75
CA VAL A 453 -3.98 0.36 1.09
C VAL A 453 -4.67 -0.48 0.02
N HIS A 454 -4.43 -0.20 -1.26
CA HIS A 454 -4.97 -1.01 -2.36
C HIS A 454 -4.56 -2.49 -2.22
N HIS A 455 -3.28 -2.75 -1.91
CA HIS A 455 -2.76 -4.09 -1.64
C HIS A 455 -3.42 -4.75 -0.43
N PHE A 456 -3.63 -4.02 0.68
CA PHE A 456 -4.33 -4.55 1.85
C PHE A 456 -5.76 -4.98 1.53
N PHE A 457 -6.57 -4.09 0.93
CA PHE A 457 -7.94 -4.38 0.54
C PHE A 457 -8.01 -5.51 -0.48
N ARG A 458 -7.10 -5.53 -1.47
CA ARG A 458 -7.04 -6.60 -2.47
C ARG A 458 -6.74 -7.97 -1.84
N ARG A 459 -5.80 -8.04 -0.89
CA ARG A 459 -5.32 -9.27 -0.24
C ARG A 459 -6.31 -9.80 0.80
N HIS A 460 -6.79 -8.97 1.71
CA HIS A 460 -7.57 -9.39 2.88
C HIS A 460 -9.09 -9.25 2.71
N VAL A 461 -9.57 -8.31 1.89
CA VAL A 461 -11.01 -8.08 1.66
C VAL A 461 -11.45 -8.72 0.35
N TYR A 462 -11.02 -8.19 -0.80
CA TYR A 462 -11.48 -8.62 -2.11
C TYR A 462 -11.21 -10.10 -2.38
N SER A 463 -9.99 -10.58 -2.13
CA SER A 463 -9.63 -11.98 -2.36
C SER A 463 -10.33 -12.96 -1.41
N ALA A 464 -10.71 -12.51 -0.20
CA ALA A 464 -11.51 -13.31 0.73
C ALA A 464 -12.98 -13.37 0.27
N SER A 465 -13.59 -12.23 -0.03
CA SER A 465 -14.98 -12.16 -0.52
C SER A 465 -15.18 -12.92 -1.83
N LYS A 466 -14.23 -12.83 -2.78
CA LYS A 466 -14.29 -13.50 -4.09
C LYS A 466 -14.32 -15.03 -3.99
N ASN A 467 -13.84 -15.64 -2.90
CA ASN A 467 -13.91 -17.09 -2.71
C ASN A 467 -15.34 -17.59 -2.46
N HIS A 468 -16.23 -16.71 -1.98
CA HIS A 468 -17.60 -17.05 -1.59
C HIS A 468 -18.66 -16.33 -2.44
N LEU A 469 -18.30 -15.23 -3.11
CA LEU A 469 -19.23 -14.28 -3.73
C LEU A 469 -18.81 -13.91 -5.16
N SER A 470 -19.77 -13.43 -5.95
CA SER A 470 -19.52 -13.00 -7.33
C SER A 470 -18.59 -11.78 -7.41
N ARG A 471 -17.91 -11.60 -8.55
CA ARG A 471 -16.98 -10.47 -8.79
C ARG A 471 -17.58 -9.09 -8.47
N PRO A 472 -18.80 -8.71 -8.94
CA PRO A 472 -19.35 -7.39 -8.62
C PRO A 472 -19.67 -7.23 -7.13
N LEU A 473 -20.14 -8.28 -6.46
CA LEU A 473 -20.45 -8.25 -5.04
C LEU A 473 -19.18 -8.15 -4.18
N ALA A 474 -18.10 -8.85 -4.55
CA ALA A 474 -16.79 -8.69 -3.91
C ALA A 474 -16.23 -7.26 -4.06
N THR A 475 -16.42 -6.63 -5.23
CA THR A 475 -16.07 -5.21 -5.42
C THR A 475 -16.94 -4.31 -4.53
N LEU A 476 -18.27 -4.51 -4.52
CA LEU A 476 -19.20 -3.73 -3.69
C LEU A 476 -18.84 -3.79 -2.20
N ILE A 477 -18.51 -4.97 -1.67
CA ILE A 477 -18.08 -5.16 -0.28
C ILE A 477 -16.75 -4.44 0.00
N THR A 478 -15.82 -4.48 -0.96
CA THR A 478 -14.52 -3.78 -0.85
C THR A 478 -14.73 -2.26 -0.74
N PHE A 479 -15.59 -1.70 -1.60
CA PHE A 479 -15.95 -0.27 -1.55
C PHE A 479 -16.75 0.08 -0.29
N LEU A 480 -17.68 -0.75 0.15
CA LEU A 480 -18.47 -0.54 1.38
C LEU A 480 -17.58 -0.45 2.62
N ILE A 481 -16.63 -1.38 2.78
CA ILE A 481 -15.68 -1.35 3.91
C ILE A 481 -14.77 -0.12 3.82
N SER A 482 -14.37 0.28 2.61
CA SER A 482 -13.61 1.52 2.41
C SER A 482 -14.43 2.76 2.80
N ALA A 483 -15.69 2.85 2.39
CA ALA A 483 -16.59 3.95 2.73
C ALA A 483 -16.86 4.07 4.24
N LEU A 484 -17.01 2.93 4.93
CA LEU A 484 -17.10 2.90 6.39
C LEU A 484 -15.82 3.39 7.07
N ALA A 485 -14.64 3.05 6.55
CA ALA A 485 -13.37 3.55 7.07
C ALA A 485 -13.21 5.07 6.85
N HIS A 486 -13.65 5.61 5.71
CA HIS A 486 -13.61 7.05 5.45
C HIS A 486 -14.63 7.82 6.32
N GLU A 487 -15.86 7.32 6.49
CA GLU A 487 -16.82 7.91 7.42
C GLU A 487 -16.35 7.82 8.88
N LEU A 488 -15.58 6.79 9.26
CA LEU A 488 -14.95 6.72 10.57
C LEU A 488 -13.92 7.84 10.78
N VAL A 489 -13.07 8.09 9.79
CA VAL A 489 -12.13 9.23 9.80
C VAL A 489 -12.90 10.55 9.89
N MET A 490 -13.88 10.79 9.02
CA MET A 490 -14.67 12.02 9.01
C MET A 490 -15.49 12.22 10.30
N GLY A 491 -16.01 11.14 10.89
CA GLY A 491 -16.70 11.13 12.17
C GLY A 491 -15.78 11.50 13.34
N CYS A 492 -14.52 11.02 13.33
CA CYS A 492 -13.50 11.43 14.28
C CYS A 492 -13.13 12.92 14.13
N ILE A 493 -12.90 13.39 12.90
CA ILE A 493 -12.51 14.78 12.60
C ILE A 493 -13.60 15.77 13.02
N THR A 494 -14.84 15.52 12.60
CA THR A 494 -15.96 16.46 12.82
C THR A 494 -16.69 16.25 14.15
N ARG A 495 -16.27 15.23 14.92
CA ARG A 495 -16.93 14.68 16.11
C ARG A 495 -18.42 14.35 15.92
N LYS A 496 -18.87 14.16 14.68
CA LYS A 496 -20.27 13.98 14.30
C LYS A 496 -20.40 13.03 13.09
N PHE A 497 -20.91 11.83 13.33
CA PHE A 497 -21.31 10.93 12.23
C PHE A 497 -22.49 11.55 11.47
N ARG A 498 -22.33 11.72 10.16
CA ARG A 498 -23.32 12.39 9.29
C ARG A 498 -23.67 11.59 8.05
N GLY A 499 -22.82 10.65 7.65
CA GLY A 499 -23.00 9.80 6.47
C GLY A 499 -22.73 10.48 5.14
N TYR A 500 -22.46 11.79 5.08
CA TYR A 500 -22.25 12.50 3.81
C TYR A 500 -21.04 11.93 3.03
N GLY A 501 -19.93 11.67 3.72
CA GLY A 501 -18.74 11.05 3.12
C GLY A 501 -19.00 9.60 2.69
N PHE A 502 -19.70 8.83 3.53
CA PHE A 502 -20.16 7.49 3.17
C PHE A 502 -21.00 7.47 1.88
N PHE A 503 -22.04 8.31 1.78
CA PHE A 503 -22.92 8.35 0.61
C PHE A 503 -22.21 8.85 -0.64
N ALA A 504 -21.33 9.85 -0.53
CA ALA A 504 -20.48 10.29 -1.63
C ALA A 504 -19.60 9.13 -2.13
N MET A 505 -18.84 8.49 -1.25
CA MET A 505 -17.96 7.39 -1.64
C MET A 505 -18.71 6.19 -2.24
N MET A 506 -19.92 5.88 -1.76
CA MET A 506 -20.77 4.84 -2.37
C MET A 506 -21.33 5.25 -3.74
N LEU A 507 -21.58 6.54 -3.99
CA LEU A 507 -22.07 7.07 -5.27
C LEU A 507 -21.00 7.04 -6.37
N GLN A 508 -19.71 6.95 -6.02
CA GLN A 508 -18.62 6.75 -6.98
C GLN A 508 -18.85 5.52 -7.87
N MET A 509 -19.35 4.42 -7.31
CA MET A 509 -19.53 3.16 -8.05
C MET A 509 -20.54 3.28 -9.22
N PRO A 510 -21.77 3.80 -9.01
CA PRO A 510 -22.67 4.18 -10.10
C PRO A 510 -22.04 5.16 -11.11
N ILE A 511 -21.34 6.21 -10.64
CA ILE A 511 -20.72 7.21 -11.52
C ILE A 511 -19.70 6.57 -12.46
N VAL A 512 -18.88 5.64 -11.97
CA VAL A 512 -17.90 4.91 -12.80
C VAL A 512 -18.57 3.99 -13.82
N MET A 513 -19.70 3.36 -13.46
CA MET A 513 -20.48 2.59 -14.42
C MET A 513 -21.05 3.48 -15.54
N VAL A 514 -21.44 4.72 -15.23
CA VAL A 514 -21.84 5.72 -16.23
C VAL A 514 -20.65 6.24 -17.04
N GLN A 515 -19.50 6.52 -16.42
CA GLN A 515 -18.26 6.96 -17.10
C GLN A 515 -17.77 5.93 -18.13
N ARG A 516 -17.99 4.63 -17.87
CA ARG A 516 -17.67 3.53 -18.78
C ARG A 516 -18.72 3.31 -19.87
N SER A 517 -19.86 4.00 -19.81
CA SER A 517 -20.79 4.11 -20.94
C SER A 517 -20.33 5.25 -21.85
N ASN A 518 -20.46 5.09 -23.17
CA ASN A 518 -19.97 6.05 -24.17
C ASN A 518 -20.71 7.42 -24.18
N MET A 519 -21.52 7.74 -23.15
CA MET A 519 -22.43 8.88 -23.15
C MET A 519 -21.86 10.19 -22.60
N VAL A 520 -20.71 10.19 -21.89
CA VAL A 520 -20.14 11.41 -21.30
C VAL A 520 -18.62 11.46 -21.46
N LEU A 521 -18.17 12.09 -22.56
CA LEU A 521 -16.74 12.22 -22.91
C LEU A 521 -15.95 13.22 -22.03
N GLY A 522 -16.60 13.89 -21.07
CA GLY A 522 -16.05 15.03 -20.31
C GLY A 522 -15.68 14.76 -18.84
N LEU A 523 -15.65 13.50 -18.39
CA LEU A 523 -15.63 13.19 -16.95
C LEU A 523 -14.25 13.12 -16.27
N SER A 524 -13.14 13.39 -16.96
CA SER A 524 -11.80 13.44 -16.33
C SER A 524 -11.69 14.57 -15.29
N MET A 525 -12.33 15.71 -15.54
CA MET A 525 -12.30 16.88 -14.64
C MET A 525 -13.07 16.63 -13.33
N MET A 526 -14.04 15.73 -13.33
CA MET A 526 -14.78 15.34 -12.12
C MET A 526 -13.89 14.56 -11.14
N CYS A 527 -12.93 13.75 -11.60
CA CYS A 527 -12.01 13.05 -10.69
C CYS A 527 -11.15 14.03 -9.88
N ALA A 528 -10.73 15.15 -10.48
CA ALA A 528 -9.98 16.20 -9.78
C ALA A 528 -10.85 16.98 -8.76
N LEU A 529 -12.14 17.17 -9.05
CA LEU A 529 -13.09 17.80 -8.12
C LEU A 529 -13.49 16.87 -6.97
N TYR A 530 -13.67 15.56 -7.25
CA TYR A 530 -14.16 14.57 -6.27
C TYR A 530 -13.15 14.22 -5.19
N VAL A 531 -11.86 14.42 -5.49
CA VAL A 531 -10.74 14.17 -4.58
C VAL A 531 -10.63 15.25 -3.49
N LEU A 532 -11.39 16.33 -3.61
CA LEU A 532 -11.40 17.49 -2.72
C LEU A 532 -12.70 17.63 -1.89
N VAL A 533 -13.55 16.59 -1.91
CA VAL A 533 -14.82 16.48 -1.18
C VAL A 533 -14.78 15.28 -0.22
#